data_AF-A0A1N6ETU7-F1
#
_entry.id   AF-A0A1N6ETU7-F1
#
_cell.length_a   1.000
_cell.length_b   1.000
_cell.length_c   1.000
_cell.angle_alpha   90.00
_cell.angle_beta   90.00
_cell.angle_gamma   90.00
#
_symmetry.space_group_name_H-M   'P 1'
#
loop_
_entity.id
_entity.type
_entity.pdbx_description
1 polymer ?
#
loop_
_entity_poly.entity_id
_entity_poly.type
_entity_poly.pdbx_seq_one_letter_code
_entity_poly.pdbx_strand_id
1 'polypeptide(L)' 'MSLLLAILFFAFFISAIVRGNFSYGKADYDFHEHPVQFVIVTVFILGVAVLCFYRFLVETNLI' A
#
# COMPACT_ATOMS: atom_id res chain seq x y z
N MET A 1 9.52 11.28 8.98
CA MET A 1 9.16 11.16 7.54
C MET A 1 8.52 9.80 7.23
N SER A 2 9.10 8.73 7.77
CA SER A 2 8.58 7.34 7.78
C SER A 2 7.10 7.19 8.13
N LEU A 3 6.62 7.85 9.20
CA LEU A 3 5.21 7.81 9.62
C LEU A 3 4.25 8.28 8.53
N LEU A 4 4.55 9.43 7.91
CA LEU A 4 3.69 10.04 6.90
C LEU A 4 3.60 9.14 5.66
N LEU A 5 4.72 8.55 5.25
CA LEU A 5 4.76 7.53 4.19
C LEU A 5 3.96 6.28 4.57
N ALA A 6 4.08 5.78 5.80
CA ALA A 6 3.31 4.63 6.27
C ALA A 6 1.80 4.89 6.18
N ILE A 7 1.35 6.05 6.65
CA ILE A 7 -0.06 6.47 6.59
C ILE A 7 -0.53 6.59 5.14
N LEU A 8 0.27 7.20 4.25
CA LEU A 8 -0.08 7.35 2.83
C LEU A 8 -0.23 6.01 2.12
N PHE A 9 0.75 5.11 2.25
CA PHE A 9 0.67 3.79 1.63
C PHE A 9 -0.46 2.96 2.21
N PHE A 10 -0.73 3.07 3.51
CA PHE A 10 -1.85 2.38 4.14
C PHE A 10 -3.21 2.92 3.67
N ALA A 11 -3.36 4.23 3.56
CA ALA A 11 -4.57 4.85 3.00
C ALA A 11 -4.78 4.47 1.53
N PHE A 12 -3.69 4.39 0.76
CA PHE A 12 -3.72 3.92 -0.62
C PHE A 12 -4.15 2.45 -0.72
N PHE A 13 -3.61 1.59 0.14
CA PHE A 13 -4.01 0.18 0.26
C PHE A 13 -5.50 0.03 0.55
N ILE A 14 -6.02 0.73 1.57
CA ILE A 14 -7.45 0.69 1.91
C ILE A 14 -8.30 1.19 0.72
N SER A 15 -7.88 2.28 0.08
CA SER A 15 -8.61 2.83 -1.07
C SER A 15 -8.68 1.84 -2.23
N ALA A 16 -7.57 1.13 -2.52
CA ALA A 16 -7.54 0.11 -3.56
C ALA A 16 -8.49 -1.06 -3.24
N ILE A 17 -8.52 -1.54 -1.98
CA ILE A 17 -9.42 -2.61 -1.56
C ILE A 17 -10.88 -2.19 -1.65
N VAL A 18 -11.23 -1.00 -1.14
CA VAL A 18 -12.62 -0.52 -1.11
C VAL A 18 -13.16 -0.29 -2.53
N ARG A 19 -12.32 0.23 -3.44
CA ARG A 19 -12.73 0.47 -4.84
C ARG A 19 -12.65 -0.77 -5.70
N GLY A 20 -11.86 -1.78 -5.31
CA GLY A 20 -11.58 -2.96 -6.15
C GLY A 20 -10.78 -2.63 -7.41
N ASN A 21 -10.30 -1.39 -7.54
CA ASN A 21 -9.49 -0.93 -8.65
C ASN A 21 -8.48 0.12 -8.18
N PHE A 22 -7.37 0.25 -8.90
CA PHE A 22 -6.48 1.39 -8.76
C PHE A 22 -5.77 1.71 -10.08
N SER A 23 -5.53 2.99 -10.30
CA SER A 23 -4.77 3.49 -11.44
C SER A 23 -3.40 3.95 -10.96
N TYR A 24 -2.34 3.48 -11.61
CA TYR A 24 -0.99 3.97 -11.35
C TYR A 24 -0.27 4.28 -12.66
N GLY A 25 -0.04 5.56 -12.91
CA GLY A 25 0.58 6.05 -14.14
C GLY A 25 -0.34 5.86 -15.35
N LYS A 26 -0.01 4.92 -16.23
CA LYS A 26 -0.80 4.54 -17.40
C LYS A 26 -1.40 3.13 -17.32
N ALA A 27 -1.27 2.49 -16.16
CA ALA A 27 -1.78 1.15 -15.92
C ALA A 27 -2.97 1.22 -14.96
N ASP A 28 -4.12 0.77 -15.45
CA ASP A 28 -5.32 0.54 -14.65
C ASP A 28 -5.36 -0.93 -14.24
N TYR A 29 -5.48 -1.17 -12.95
CA TYR A 29 -5.61 -2.50 -12.38
C TYR A 29 -7.00 -2.63 -11.77
N ASP A 30 -7.84 -3.45 -12.39
CA ASP A 30 -9.16 -3.83 -11.88
C ASP A 30 -9.10 -5.27 -11.34
N PHE A 31 -9.65 -5.49 -10.14
CA PHE A 31 -9.71 -6.82 -9.54
C PHE A 31 -10.57 -7.79 -10.37
N HIS A 32 -11.62 -7.31 -11.05
CA HIS A 32 -12.47 -8.16 -11.88
C HIS A 32 -11.78 -8.61 -13.16
N GLU A 33 -10.98 -7.74 -13.78
CA GLU A 33 -10.29 -8.04 -15.03
C GLU A 33 -8.97 -8.80 -14.80
N HIS A 34 -8.22 -8.38 -13.77
CA HIS A 34 -6.87 -8.87 -13.50
C HIS A 34 -6.64 -9.14 -12.00
N PRO A 35 -7.36 -10.12 -11.41
CA PRO A 35 -7.35 -10.35 -9.95
C PRO A 35 -5.96 -10.66 -9.39
N VAL A 36 -5.15 -11.42 -10.13
CA VAL A 36 -3.80 -11.79 -9.69
C VAL A 36 -2.87 -10.57 -9.66
N GLN A 37 -2.89 -9.75 -10.71
CA GLN A 37 -2.05 -8.55 -10.79
C GLN A 37 -2.47 -7.53 -9.73
N PHE A 38 -3.77 -7.34 -9.55
CA PHE A 38 -4.32 -6.51 -8.48
C PHE A 38 -3.80 -6.96 -7.12
N VAL A 39 -3.95 -8.23 -6.76
CA VAL A 39 -3.50 -8.78 -5.47
C VAL A 39 -1.98 -8.61 -5.29
N ILE A 40 -1.17 -8.87 -6.31
CA ILE A 40 0.29 -8.69 -6.23
C ILE A 40 0.64 -7.24 -5.86
N VAL A 41 0.04 -6.26 -6.54
CA VAL A 41 0.34 -4.86 -6.28
C VAL A 41 -0.20 -4.41 -4.93
N THR A 42 -1.41 -4.84 -4.56
CA THR A 42 -2.00 -4.54 -3.25
C THR A 42 -1.15 -5.10 -2.10
N VAL A 43 -0.65 -6.34 -2.22
CA VAL A 43 0.28 -6.93 -1.24
C VAL A 43 1.61 -6.18 -1.20
N PHE A 44 2.12 -5.75 -2.35
CA PHE A 44 3.34 -4.94 -2.40
C PHE A 44 3.17 -3.60 -1.66
N ILE A 45 2.07 -2.88 -1.91
CA ILE A 45 1.74 -1.62 -1.22
C ILE A 45 1.66 -1.85 0.30
N LEU A 46 1.01 -2.94 0.73
CA LEU A 46 0.93 -3.29 2.14
C LEU A 46 2.32 -3.56 2.74
N GLY A 47 3.17 -4.31 2.04
CA GLY A 47 4.54 -4.59 2.48
C GLY A 47 5.36 -3.31 2.66
N VAL A 48 5.25 -2.35 1.73
CA VAL A 48 5.91 -1.04 1.85
C VAL A 48 5.35 -0.26 3.03
N ALA A 49 4.02 -0.24 3.24
CA ALA A 49 3.41 0.42 4.39
C ALA A 49 3.94 -0.14 5.72
N VAL A 50 4.01 -1.47 5.84
CA VAL A 50 4.54 -2.15 7.03
C VAL A 50 6.02 -1.83 7.24
N LEU A 51 6.84 -1.82 6.19
CA LEU A 51 8.26 -1.44 6.27
C LEU A 51 8.43 0.01 6.73
N CYS A 52 7.65 0.94 6.19
CA CYS A 52 7.65 2.34 6.63
C CYS A 52 7.23 2.46 8.10
N PHE A 53 6.23 1.68 8.53
CA PHE A 53 5.78 1.66 9.92
C PHE A 53 6.84 1.08 10.86
N TYR A 54 7.49 -0.03 10.48
CA TYR A 54 8.61 -0.60 11.23
C TYR A 54 9.76 0.39 11.37
N ARG A 55 10.15 1.06 10.28
CA ARG A 55 11.18 2.12 10.31
C ARG A 55 10.80 3.25 11.25
N PHE A 56 9.54 3.66 11.26
CA PHE A 56 9.05 4.67 12.20
C PHE A 56 9.17 4.22 13.66
N LEU A 57 8.81 2.97 13.99
CA LEU A 57 8.93 2.43 15.34
C LEU A 57 10.39 2.41 15.82
N VAL A 58 11.31 2.00 14.93
CA VAL A 58 12.75 2.03 15.21
C VAL A 58 13.27 3.46 15.37
N GLU A 59 12.86 4.41 14.51
CA GLU A 59 13.24 5.82 14.62
C GLU A 59 12.77 6.46 15.93
N THR A 60 11.66 5.98 16.50
CA THR A 60 11.07 6.50 17.73
C THR A 60 11.51 5.77 19.00
N ASN A 61 12.41 4.77 18.89
CA ASN A 61 12.83 3.89 19.99
C ASN A 61 11.64 3.28 20.76
N LEU A 62 10.52 3.05 20.06
CA LEU A 62 9.36 2.36 20.60
C LEU A 62 9.56 0.84 20.65
N ILE A 63 10.53 0.34 19.87
CA ILE A 63 11.04 -1.03 19.81
C ILE A 63 12.54 -0.97 19.59
#